data_AF-K0F574-F1
#
_entry.id   AF-K0F574-F1
#
_cell.length_a   1.000
_cell.length_b   1.000
_cell.length_c   1.000
_cell.angle_alpha   90.00
_cell.angle_beta   90.00
_cell.angle_gamma   90.00
#
_symmetry.space_group_name_H-M   'P 1'
#
loop_
_entity.id
_entity.type
_entity.pdbx_description
1 polymer ?
#
loop_
_entity_poly.entity_id
_entity_poly.type
_entity_poly.pdbx_seq_one_letter_code
_entity_poly.pdbx_strand_id
1 'polypeptide(L)'
;MAAVDTMDIHAYPTECTTPVTLAEAERLAERYLAFDADAGRGVTNRITEFDSCFVVVATFAPPAPTESRTPPGPLPIGGTVSTIDKASGAITLWPTYPPDVVAGHHATAVQNGTLIVEETWPS
;
A
#
# COMPACT_ATOMS: atom_id res chain seq x y z
N MET A 1 -7.62 -32.18 0.87
CA MET A 1 -7.27 -30.85 0.35
C MET A 1 -7.79 -29.88 1.39
N ALA A 2 -6.91 -29.33 2.24
CA ALA A 2 -7.37 -28.31 3.17
C ALA A 2 -7.97 -27.19 2.31
N ALA A 3 -9.21 -26.80 2.60
CA ALA A 3 -9.66 -25.48 2.20
C ALA A 3 -8.59 -24.54 2.74
N VAL A 4 -7.75 -24.01 1.86
CA VAL A 4 -7.00 -22.81 2.21
C VAL A 4 -8.13 -21.85 2.51
N ASP A 5 -8.40 -21.60 3.80
CA ASP A 5 -9.32 -20.56 4.22
C ASP A 5 -8.94 -19.35 3.37
N THR A 6 -9.79 -19.06 2.39
CA THR A 6 -9.53 -18.00 1.45
C THR A 6 -9.91 -16.78 2.25
N MET A 7 -8.94 -16.28 3.02
CA MET A 7 -9.15 -15.18 3.93
C MET A 7 -9.67 -14.00 3.13
N ASP A 8 -10.84 -13.50 3.50
CA ASP A 8 -11.38 -12.28 2.92
C ASP A 8 -10.39 -11.15 3.15
N ILE A 9 -10.06 -10.45 2.07
CA ILE A 9 -9.17 -9.30 2.08
C ILE A 9 -10.07 -8.08 2.02
N HIS A 10 -10.21 -7.43 3.17
CA HIS A 10 -11.02 -6.23 3.29
C HIS A 10 -10.29 -5.05 2.65
N ALA A 11 -11.00 -4.33 1.79
CA ALA A 11 -10.55 -3.12 1.13
C ALA A 11 -11.50 -1.97 1.47
N TYR A 12 -10.97 -0.77 1.64
CA TYR A 12 -11.72 0.39 2.10
C TYR A 12 -11.93 1.39 0.98
N PRO A 13 -13.15 1.93 0.81
CA PRO A 13 -13.51 2.72 -0.35
C PRO A 13 -12.84 4.10 -0.30
N THR A 14 -12.54 4.66 -1.48
CA THR A 14 -12.03 6.03 -1.61
C THR A 14 -12.95 6.84 -2.53
N GLU A 15 -12.75 8.15 -2.57
CA GLU A 15 -13.48 9.07 -3.46
C GLU A 15 -12.91 9.15 -4.88
N CYS A 16 -12.06 8.20 -5.28
CA CYS A 16 -11.30 8.28 -6.51
C CYS A 16 -12.14 8.12 -7.78
N THR A 17 -11.53 8.50 -8.91
CA THR A 17 -12.00 8.09 -10.23
C THR A 17 -11.22 6.86 -10.71
N THR A 18 -11.93 5.88 -11.27
CA THR A 18 -11.34 4.65 -11.80
C THR A 18 -11.34 4.63 -13.33
N PRO A 19 -10.37 3.95 -13.98
CA PRO A 19 -9.24 3.26 -13.37
C PRO A 19 -8.24 4.23 -12.74
N VAL A 20 -7.67 3.83 -11.60
CA VAL A 20 -6.71 4.67 -10.85
C VAL A 20 -5.44 4.85 -11.68
N THR A 21 -5.01 6.10 -11.82
CA THR A 21 -3.73 6.48 -12.43
C THR A 21 -2.65 6.63 -11.37
N LEU A 22 -1.36 6.69 -11.75
CA LEU A 22 -0.27 6.91 -10.78
C LEU A 22 -0.48 8.22 -9.99
N ALA A 23 -0.85 9.31 -10.66
CA ALA A 23 -1.10 10.59 -9.99
C ALA A 23 -2.26 10.52 -8.99
N GLU A 24 -3.31 9.76 -9.31
CA GLU A 24 -4.43 9.53 -8.40
C GLU A 24 -4.01 8.63 -7.23
N ALA A 25 -3.18 7.62 -7.47
CA ALA A 25 -2.64 6.76 -6.43
C ALA A 25 -1.76 7.54 -5.44
N GLU A 26 -0.93 8.48 -5.92
CA GLU A 26 -0.16 9.41 -5.09
C GLU A 26 -1.07 10.27 -4.21
N ARG A 27 -2.11 10.87 -4.80
CA ARG A 27 -3.11 11.68 -4.09
C ARG A 27 -3.84 10.88 -3.01
N LEU A 28 -4.24 9.64 -3.31
CA LEU A 28 -4.90 8.76 -2.35
C LEU A 28 -3.95 8.34 -1.22
N ALA A 29 -2.70 8.02 -1.54
CA ALA A 29 -1.70 7.67 -0.52
C ALA A 29 -1.45 8.83 0.45
N GLU A 30 -1.37 10.07 -0.04
CA GLU A 30 -1.26 11.26 0.81
C GLU A 30 -2.49 11.45 1.70
N ARG A 31 -3.70 11.25 1.15
CA ARG A 31 -4.96 11.48 1.87
C ARG A 31 -5.29 10.41 2.91
N TYR A 32 -5.05 9.14 2.59
CA TYR A 32 -5.54 7.99 3.36
C TYR A 32 -4.47 7.23 4.12
N LEU A 33 -3.21 7.34 3.67
CA LEU A 33 -2.09 6.57 4.23
C LEU A 33 -1.07 7.46 4.94
N ALA A 34 -1.35 8.75 5.09
CA ALA A 34 -0.63 9.62 6.01
C ALA A 34 -1.18 9.37 7.43
N PHE A 35 -0.47 8.57 8.22
CA PHE A 35 -0.83 8.36 9.63
C PHE A 35 -0.24 9.47 10.49
N ASP A 36 -1.05 10.05 11.39
CA ASP A 36 -0.59 11.09 12.34
C ASP A 36 0.57 10.61 13.22
N ALA A 37 0.68 9.30 13.48
CA ALA A 37 1.79 8.69 14.22
C ALA A 37 3.15 8.85 13.51
N ASP A 38 3.12 9.12 12.20
CA ASP A 38 4.29 9.37 11.36
C ASP A 38 4.61 10.86 11.19
N ALA A 39 3.68 11.74 11.58
CA ALA A 39 3.88 13.18 11.56
C ALA A 39 5.07 13.56 12.46
N GLY A 40 6.15 14.02 11.84
CA GLY A 40 7.41 14.37 12.52
C GLY A 40 8.52 13.32 12.42
N ARG A 41 8.25 12.09 11.95
CA ARG A 41 9.28 11.08 11.67
C ARG A 41 9.85 11.16 10.25
N GLY A 42 9.29 12.02 9.41
CA GLY A 42 9.69 12.15 8.01
C GLY A 42 9.37 10.91 7.19
N VAL A 43 8.23 10.25 7.46
CA VAL A 43 7.80 9.11 6.64
C VAL A 43 7.37 9.61 5.27
N THR A 44 7.80 8.89 4.23
CA THR A 44 7.42 9.12 2.84
C THR A 44 6.86 7.83 2.25
N ASN A 45 5.86 7.98 1.37
CA ASN A 45 5.26 6.86 0.68
C ASN A 45 6.03 6.57 -0.62
N ARG A 46 6.51 5.33 -0.77
CA ARG A 46 7.03 4.82 -2.04
C ARG A 46 5.96 4.01 -2.73
N ILE A 47 5.60 4.42 -3.95
CA ILE A 47 4.58 3.75 -4.76
C ILE A 47 5.24 2.94 -5.87
N THR A 48 4.79 1.70 -6.03
CA THR A 48 5.20 0.81 -7.15
C THR A 48 3.96 0.33 -7.88
N GLU A 49 3.96 0.48 -9.20
CA GLU A 49 2.84 0.08 -10.05
C GLU A 49 2.94 -1.41 -10.44
N PHE A 50 1.82 -2.12 -10.35
CA PHE A 50 1.61 -3.49 -10.81
C PHE A 50 0.35 -3.56 -11.69
N ASP A 51 0.08 -4.72 -12.28
CA ASP A 51 -1.03 -4.89 -13.24
C ASP A 51 -2.41 -4.56 -12.63
N SER A 52 -2.70 -5.05 -11.43
CA SER A 52 -4.00 -4.87 -10.77
C SER A 52 -4.04 -3.74 -9.74
N CYS A 53 -2.89 -3.26 -9.28
CA CYS A 53 -2.84 -2.31 -8.16
C CYS A 53 -1.59 -1.43 -8.19
N PHE A 54 -1.60 -0.42 -7.32
CA PHE A 54 -0.40 0.24 -6.84
C PHE A 54 -0.09 -0.25 -5.43
N VAL A 55 1.16 -0.64 -5.17
CA VAL A 55 1.61 -0.96 -3.81
C VAL A 55 2.27 0.28 -3.21
N VAL A 56 1.79 0.69 -2.05
CA VAL A 56 2.29 1.83 -1.27
C VAL A 56 3.04 1.28 -0.07
N VAL A 57 4.31 1.68 0.07
CA VAL A 57 5.14 1.35 1.23
C VAL A 57 5.51 2.64 1.94
N ALA A 58 5.10 2.77 3.20
CA ALA A 58 5.61 3.81 4.07
C ALA A 58 7.10 3.52 4.37
N THR A 59 7.97 4.50 4.17
CA THR A 59 9.41 4.41 4.44
C THR A 59 9.85 5.60 5.27
N PHE A 60 10.72 5.39 6.26
CA PHE A 60 11.35 6.53 6.93
C PHE A 60 12.27 7.26 5.95
N ALA A 61 12.30 8.58 6.03
CA ALA A 61 13.31 9.35 5.32
C ALA A 61 14.71 8.81 5.65
N PRO A 62 15.61 8.71 4.65
CA PRO A 62 16.99 8.40 4.93
C PRO A 62 17.57 9.44 5.89
N PRO A 63 18.50 9.07 6.79
CA PRO A 63 19.25 10.06 7.54
C PRO A 63 19.94 11.02 6.56
N ALA A 64 20.10 12.28 6.97
CA ALA A 64 20.78 13.28 6.16
C ALA A 64 22.14 12.73 5.67
N PRO A 65 22.53 12.98 4.41
CA PRO A 65 23.83 12.53 3.90
C PRO A 65 24.92 13.00 4.86
N THR A 66 25.65 12.06 5.46
CA THR A 66 26.94 12.39 6.08
C THR A 66 27.99 12.36 4.99
N GLU A 67 29.11 13.09 5.15
CA GLU A 67 30.25 13.06 4.20
C GLU A 67 30.87 11.66 4.00
N SER A 68 30.34 10.63 4.67
CA SER A 68 30.75 9.26 4.51
C SER A 68 30.44 8.73 3.10
N ARG A 69 31.45 8.20 2.43
CA ARG A 69 31.33 7.50 1.12
C ARG A 69 30.61 6.15 1.20
N THR A 70 30.00 5.81 2.33
CA THR A 70 29.18 4.60 2.44
C THR A 70 27.89 4.81 1.63
N PRO A 71 27.54 3.91 0.70
CA PRO A 71 26.25 3.97 0.02
C PRO A 71 25.11 4.04 1.05
N PRO A 72 24.05 4.82 0.81
CA PRO A 72 22.88 4.78 1.67
C PRO A 72 22.36 3.33 1.72
N GLY A 73 22.22 2.80 2.94
CA GLY A 73 21.59 1.50 3.16
C GLY A 73 20.12 1.52 2.72
N PRO A 74 19.45 0.36 2.65
CA PRO A 74 18.02 0.31 2.40
C PRO A 74 17.27 1.16 3.44
N LEU A 75 16.25 1.91 3.00
CA LEU A 75 15.41 2.68 3.91
C LEU A 75 14.73 1.72 4.88
N PRO A 76 14.73 2.00 6.19
CA PRO A 76 13.94 1.21 7.12
C PRO A 76 12.46 1.38 6.76
N ILE A 77 11.73 0.27 6.68
CA ILE A 77 10.29 0.29 6.38
C ILE A 77 9.58 1.05 7.51
N GLY A 78 8.82 2.06 7.11
CA GLY A 78 8.15 3.06 7.94
C GLY A 78 6.96 2.54 8.74
N GLY A 79 6.38 1.41 8.33
CA GLY A 79 5.44 0.67 9.18
C GLY A 79 4.34 -0.03 8.39
N THR A 80 3.86 0.57 7.31
CA THR A 80 2.68 0.08 6.59
C THR A 80 2.98 -0.28 5.14
N VAL A 81 2.33 -1.35 4.69
CA VAL A 81 2.24 -1.72 3.28
C VAL A 81 0.76 -1.75 2.93
N SER A 82 0.41 -1.14 1.81
CA SER A 82 -0.98 -1.03 1.37
C SER A 82 -1.08 -1.22 -0.14
N THR A 83 -2.23 -1.63 -0.62
CA THR A 83 -2.54 -1.63 -2.06
C THR A 83 -3.65 -0.66 -2.35
N ILE A 84 -3.57 0.02 -3.50
CA ILE A 84 -4.68 0.74 -4.12
C ILE A 84 -5.07 -0.08 -5.35
N ASP A 85 -6.25 -0.70 -5.31
CA ASP A 85 -6.78 -1.46 -6.44
C ASP A 85 -7.05 -0.52 -7.63
N LYS A 86 -6.60 -0.87 -8.85
CA LYS A 86 -6.78 0.02 -10.01
C LYS A 86 -8.23 0.10 -10.46
N ALA A 87 -9.02 -0.96 -10.31
CA ALA A 87 -10.37 -1.05 -10.85
C ALA A 87 -11.40 -0.33 -9.97
N SER A 88 -11.24 -0.41 -8.65
CA SER A 88 -12.15 0.16 -7.64
C SER A 88 -11.56 1.36 -6.90
N GLY A 89 -10.24 1.49 -6.86
CA GLY A 89 -9.52 2.45 -6.03
C GLY A 89 -9.64 2.22 -4.53
N ALA A 90 -10.13 1.05 -4.12
CA ALA A 90 -10.19 0.67 -2.72
C ALA A 90 -8.78 0.38 -2.18
N ILE A 91 -8.58 0.69 -0.90
CA ILE A 91 -7.30 0.53 -0.20
C ILE A 91 -7.34 -0.71 0.68
N THR A 92 -6.37 -1.60 0.53
CA THR A 92 -6.15 -2.73 1.45
C THR A 92 -4.89 -2.50 2.26
N LEU A 93 -4.92 -2.87 3.54
CA LEU A 93 -3.77 -2.85 4.44
C LEU A 93 -3.17 -4.27 4.54
N TRP A 94 -1.85 -4.37 4.47
CA TRP A 94 -1.13 -5.64 4.44
C TRP A 94 -0.11 -5.75 5.56
N PRO A 95 0.25 -6.97 5.99
CA PRO A 95 1.48 -7.20 6.72
C PRO A 95 2.70 -6.65 5.95
N THR A 96 3.80 -6.39 6.66
CA THR A 96 5.05 -5.87 6.06
C THR A 96 5.76 -6.92 5.19
N TYR A 97 5.16 -7.25 4.05
CA TYR A 97 5.70 -8.12 3.02
C TYR A 97 6.33 -7.33 1.87
N PRO A 98 7.22 -7.95 1.08
CA PRO A 98 7.76 -7.35 -0.14
C PRO A 98 6.65 -6.92 -1.10
N PRO A 99 6.81 -5.79 -1.83
CA PRO A 99 5.76 -5.27 -2.71
C PRO A 99 5.24 -6.25 -3.76
N ASP A 100 6.12 -7.07 -4.34
CA ASP A 100 5.78 -8.10 -5.32
C ASP A 100 4.92 -9.22 -4.72
N VAL A 101 5.19 -9.62 -3.48
CA VAL A 101 4.38 -10.60 -2.74
C VAL A 101 2.99 -10.04 -2.44
N VAL A 102 2.92 -8.78 -1.98
CA VAL A 102 1.64 -8.09 -1.73
C VAL A 102 0.82 -7.95 -3.01
N ALA A 103 1.44 -7.53 -4.12
CA ALA A 103 0.77 -7.43 -5.41
C ALA A 103 0.22 -8.78 -5.89
N GLY A 104 0.98 -9.86 -5.70
CA GLY A 104 0.55 -11.22 -6.03
C GLY A 104 -0.65 -11.69 -5.20
N HIS A 105 -0.65 -11.41 -3.88
CA HIS A 105 -1.79 -11.71 -3.02
C HIS A 105 -3.03 -10.87 -3.37
N HIS A 106 -2.86 -9.58 -3.64
CA HIS A 106 -3.93 -8.71 -4.11
C HIS A 106 -4.55 -9.24 -5.42
N ALA A 107 -3.73 -9.56 -6.42
CA ALA A 107 -4.21 -10.11 -7.69
C ALA A 107 -4.99 -11.42 -7.50
N THR A 108 -4.52 -12.29 -6.60
CA THR A 108 -5.21 -13.54 -6.25
C THR A 108 -6.56 -13.28 -5.59
N ALA A 109 -6.64 -12.32 -4.66
CA ALA A 109 -7.89 -11.95 -3.99
C ALA A 109 -8.92 -11.37 -4.97
N VAL A 110 -8.49 -10.51 -5.90
CA VAL A 110 -9.35 -9.99 -6.98
C VAL A 110 -9.85 -11.14 -7.86
N GLN A 111 -8.95 -12.03 -8.30
CA GLN A 111 -9.31 -13.14 -9.18
C GLN A 111 -10.29 -14.13 -8.52
N ASN A 112 -10.14 -14.37 -7.24
CA ASN A 112 -10.99 -15.29 -6.48
C ASN A 112 -12.27 -14.64 -5.96
N GLY A 113 -12.43 -13.32 -6.11
CA GLY A 113 -13.57 -12.59 -5.57
C GLY A 113 -13.57 -12.48 -4.04
N THR A 114 -12.40 -12.61 -3.40
CA THR A 114 -12.23 -12.47 -1.94
C THR A 114 -11.66 -11.11 -1.54
N LEU A 115 -11.46 -10.20 -2.49
CA LEU A 115 -11.28 -8.78 -2.19
C LEU A 115 -12.65 -8.16 -1.92
N ILE A 116 -12.96 -7.89 -0.66
CA ILE A 116 -14.25 -7.35 -0.22
C ILE A 116 -14.10 -5.85 -0.01
N VAL A 117 -14.76 -5.06 -0.86
CA VAL A 117 -14.82 -3.59 -0.68
C VAL A 117 -15.89 -3.26 0.34
N GLU A 118 -15.45 -2.75 1.48
CA GLU A 118 -16.32 -2.30 2.57
C GLU A 118 -17.11 -1.04 2.19
N GLU A 119 -18.19 -0.77 2.94
CA GLU A 119 -18.96 0.47 2.76
C GLU A 119 -18.26 1.68 3.38
N THR A 120 -17.49 1.47 4.46
CA THR A 120 -16.85 2.53 5.23
C THR A 120 -15.48 2.11 5.76
N TRP A 121 -14.64 3.09 6.10
CA TRP A 121 -13.39 2.85 6.82
C TRP A 121 -13.64 2.39 8.26
N PRO A 122 -12.70 1.64 8.87
CA PRO A 122 -12.75 1.34 10.30
C PRO A 122 -12.65 2.62 11.11
N SER A 123 -13.49 2.75 12.14
CA SER A 123 -13.49 3.86 13.11
C SER A 123 -12.43 3.70 14.20
#